data_AF-A0A9X8UQR6-F1
#
_entry.id   AF-A0A9X8UQR6-F1
#
_cell.length_a   1.000
_cell.length_b   1.000
_cell.length_c   1.000
_cell.angle_alpha   90.00
_cell.angle_beta   90.00
_cell.angle_gamma   90.00
#
_symmetry.space_group_name_H-M   'P 1'
#
loop_
_entity.id
_entity.type
_entity.pdbx_description
1 polymer ?
#
loop_
_entity_poly.entity_id
_entity_poly.type
_entity_poly.pdbx_seq_one_letter_code
_entity_poly.pdbx_strand_id
1 'polypeptide(L)' 'MAAEQIYREGSLRMWRIWLPIIAVLVVALYFAFPLPNGLWALIMILFAGVCIGAVVDWVQVELQAHKALRAA' A
#
# COMPACT_ATOMS: atom_id res chain seq x y z
N MET A 1 14.91 19.77 -8.07
CA MET A 1 15.17 19.40 -6.66
C MET A 1 13.89 19.21 -5.84
N ALA A 2 12.90 20.11 -5.90
CA ALA A 2 11.66 19.98 -5.11
C ALA A 2 10.82 18.71 -5.42
N ALA A 3 10.63 18.37 -6.71
CA ALA A 3 9.81 17.21 -7.10
C ALA A 3 10.39 15.86 -6.64
N GLU A 4 11.71 15.73 -6.64
CA GLU A 4 12.43 14.50 -6.24
C GLU A 4 12.33 14.26 -4.73
N GLN A 5 12.31 15.34 -3.93
CA GLN A 5 12.01 15.27 -2.50
C GLN A 5 10.57 14.83 -2.23
N ILE A 6 9.60 15.34 -2.98
CA ILE A 6 8.18 14.94 -2.87
C ILE A 6 8.03 13.44 -3.16
N TYR A 7 8.71 12.92 -4.19
CA TYR A 7 8.71 11.49 -4.47
C TYR A 7 9.35 10.66 -3.35
N ARG A 8 10.50 11.10 -2.81
CA ARG A 8 11.18 10.36 -1.73
C ARG A 8 10.36 10.34 -0.44
N GLU A 9 9.83 11.48 -0.01
CA GLU A 9 9.02 11.57 1.21
C GLU A 9 7.67 10.86 1.06
N GLY A 10 7.01 11.03 -0.10
CA GLY A 10 5.76 10.34 -0.41
C GLY A 10 5.93 8.83 -0.46
N SER A 11 6.97 8.35 -1.15
CA SER A 11 7.30 6.91 -1.21
C SER A 11 7.64 6.34 0.16
N LEU A 12 8.49 7.01 0.95
CA LEU A 12 8.84 6.55 2.30
C LEU A 12 7.62 6.48 3.23
N ARG A 13 6.75 7.50 3.20
CA ARG A 13 5.53 7.53 4.00
C ARG A 13 4.57 6.40 3.60
N MET A 14 4.38 6.20 2.30
CA MET A 14 3.53 5.15 1.75
C MET A 14 4.04 3.78 2.20
N TRP A 15 5.31 3.46 1.94
CA TRP A 15 5.89 2.17 2.33
C TRP A 15 5.88 1.95 3.85
N ARG A 16 6.11 2.99 4.65
CA ARG A 16 6.07 2.88 6.12
C ARG A 16 4.69 2.51 6.66
N ILE A 17 3.60 2.87 5.98
CA ILE A 17 2.23 2.56 6.38
C ILE A 17 1.78 1.22 5.77
N TRP A 18 1.96 1.02 4.47
CA TRP A 18 1.40 -0.14 3.76
C TRP A 18 2.21 -1.42 3.97
N LEU A 19 3.54 -1.33 4.09
CA LEU A 19 4.40 -2.49 4.29
C LEU A 19 4.10 -3.29 5.57
N PRO A 20 3.93 -2.68 6.76
CA PRO A 20 3.57 -3.44 7.95
C PRO A 20 2.17 -4.05 7.85
N ILE A 21 1.19 -3.37 7.23
CA ILE A 21 -0.16 -3.90 7.04
C ILE A 21 -0.12 -5.14 6.13
N ILE A 22 0.59 -5.06 5.01
CA ILE A 22 0.78 -6.18 4.08
C ILE A 22 1.50 -7.34 4.78
N ALA A 23 2.58 -7.07 5.53
CA ALA A 23 3.32 -8.08 6.27
C ALA A 23 2.43 -8.83 7.27
N VAL A 24 1.60 -8.11 8.04
CA VAL A 24 0.64 -8.71 8.98
C VAL A 24 -0.37 -9.60 8.25
N LEU A 25 -0.90 -9.16 7.11
CA LEU A 25 -1.85 -9.95 6.33
C LEU A 25 -1.21 -11.20 5.71
N VAL A 26 0.03 -11.13 5.24
CA VAL A 26 0.77 -12.30 4.73
C VAL A 26 0.99 -13.32 5.84
N VAL A 27 1.40 -12.86 7.03
CA VAL A 27 1.57 -13.74 8.20
C VAL A 27 0.22 -14.35 8.60
N ALA A 28 -0.86 -13.57 8.64
CA ALA A 28 -2.20 -14.06 8.94
C ALA A 28 -2.65 -15.11 7.90
N LEU A 29 -2.35 -14.90 6.62
CA LEU A 29 -2.68 -15.83 5.55
C LEU A 29 -1.96 -17.18 5.73
N TYR A 30 -0.69 -17.15 6.12
CA TYR A 30 0.10 -18.37 6.38
C TYR A 30 -0.54 -19.24 7.47
N PHE A 31 -1.03 -18.62 8.55
CA PHE A 31 -1.71 -19.35 9.62
C PHE A 31 -3.15 -19.77 9.28
N ALA A 32 -3.83 -19.01 8.42
CA ALA A 32 -5.22 -19.28 8.05
C ALA A 32 -5.39 -20.28 6.90
N PHE A 33 -4.39 -20.45 6.05
CA PHE A 33 -4.42 -21.39 4.92
C PHE A 33 -4.71 -22.86 5.31
N PRO A 34 -4.13 -23.44 6.37
CA PRO A 34 -4.40 -24.83 6.76
C PRO A 34 -5.75 -25.03 7.48
N LEU A 35 -6.48 -23.96 7.75
CA LEU A 35 -7.72 -24.00 8.53
C LEU A 35 -8.94 -24.16 7.59
N PRO A 36 -9.83 -25.14 7.80
CA PRO A 36 -11.02 -25.38 6.97
C PRO A 36 -12.15 -24.35 7.16
N ASN A 37 -11.83 -23.21 7.76
CA ASN A 37 -12.72 -22.13 8.13
C ASN A 37 -12.47 -21.00 7.12
N GLY A 38 -13.54 -20.43 6.54
CA GLY A 38 -13.48 -19.39 5.49
C GLY A 38 -12.73 -18.09 5.83
N LEU A 39 -12.01 -18.05 6.95
CA LEU A 39 -11.04 -17.04 7.35
C LEU A 39 -9.99 -16.77 6.27
N TRP A 40 -9.52 -17.80 5.56
CA TRP A 40 -8.61 -17.60 4.43
C TRP A 40 -9.22 -16.68 3.37
N ALA A 41 -10.49 -16.91 2.98
CA ALA A 41 -11.17 -16.08 1.98
C ALA A 41 -11.34 -14.63 2.47
N LEU A 42 -11.68 -14.45 3.75
CA LEU A 42 -11.77 -13.11 4.36
C LEU A 42 -10.41 -12.39 4.33
N ILE A 43 -9.33 -13.07 4.71
CA ILE A 43 -7.97 -12.47 4.69
C ILE A 43 -7.54 -12.15 3.25
N MET A 44 -7.90 -12.98 2.27
CA MET A 44 -7.65 -12.68 0.85
C MET A 44 -8.39 -11.43 0.37
N ILE A 45 -9.65 -11.23 0.79
CA ILE A 45 -10.43 -10.02 0.48
C ILE A 45 -9.79 -8.80 1.12
N LEU A 46 -9.38 -8.89 2.39
CA LEU A 46 -8.69 -7.81 3.09
C LEU A 46 -7.35 -7.49 2.43
N PHE A 47 -6.58 -8.50 2.03
CA PHE A 47 -5.33 -8.37 1.32
C PHE A 47 -5.51 -7.66 -0.03
N ALA A 48 -6.49 -8.09 -0.83
CA ALA A 48 -6.82 -7.43 -2.09
C ALA A 48 -7.20 -5.96 -1.87
N GLY A 49 -8.03 -5.66 -0.86
CA GLY A 49 -8.40 -4.29 -0.50
C GLY A 49 -7.21 -3.42 -0.11
N VAL A 50 -6.28 -3.97 0.67
CA VAL A 50 -5.04 -3.29 1.07
C VAL A 50 -4.13 -3.03 -0.13
N CYS A 51 -3.96 -4.01 -1.03
CA CYS A 51 -3.17 -3.81 -2.25
C CYS A 51 -3.78 -2.71 -3.15
N ILE A 52 -5.10 -2.70 -3.32
CA ILE A 52 -5.80 -1.65 -4.07
C ILE A 52 -5.59 -0.28 -3.39
N GLY A 53 -5.73 -0.21 -2.07
CA GLY A 53 -5.49 1.00 -1.30
C GLY A 53 -4.07 1.54 -1.48
N ALA A 54 -3.06 0.65 -1.43
CA ALA A 54 -1.67 1.01 -1.67
C ALA A 54 -1.44 1.56 -3.09
N VAL A 55 -2.06 0.95 -4.12
CA VAL A 55 -1.96 1.46 -5.50
C VAL A 55 -2.61 2.85 -5.63
N VAL A 56 -3.79 3.06 -5.03
CA VAL A 56 -4.45 4.37 -5.05
C VAL A 56 -3.61 5.44 -4.36
N ASP A 57 -3.03 5.12 -3.20
CA ASP A 57 -2.14 6.03 -2.47
C ASP A 57 -0.89 6.39 -3.30
N TRP A 58 -0.29 5.41 -3.98
CA TRP A 58 0.82 5.64 -4.90
C TRP A 58 0.45 6.59 -6.04
N VAL A 59 -0.68 6.34 -6.71
CA VAL A 59 -1.17 7.20 -7.79
C VAL A 59 -1.41 8.63 -7.30
N GLN A 60 -1.93 8.81 -6.08
CA GLN A 60 -2.12 10.14 -5.50
C GLN A 60 -0.81 10.88 -5.29
N VAL A 61 0.23 10.21 -4.76
CA VAL A 61 1.57 10.78 -4.60
C VAL A 61 2.17 11.17 -5.96
N GLU A 62 2.02 10.31 -6.97
CA GLU A 62 2.54 10.57 -8.31
C GLU A 62 1.84 11.78 -8.97
N LEU A 63 0.51 11.88 -8.83
CA LEU A 63 -0.26 13.03 -9.30
C LEU A 63 0.13 14.33 -8.58
N GLN A 64 0.37 14.29 -7.26
CA GLN A 64 0.82 15.46 -6.51
C GLN A 64 2.20 15.93 -6.98
N ALA A 65 3.12 15.00 -7.21
CA ALA A 65 4.44 15.33 -7.73
C ALA A 65 4.37 15.95 -9.14
N HIS A 66 3.52 15.43 -10.02
CA HIS A 66 3.29 16.01 -11.36
C HIS A 66 2.63 17.39 -11.31
N LYS A 67 1.70 17.63 -10.37
CA LYS A 67 1.11 18.97 -10.16
C LYS A 67 2.16 19.97 -9.69
N ALA A 68 3.02 19.59 -8.75
CA ALA A 68 4.11 20.43 -8.27
C ALA A 68 5.12 20.78 -9.38
N LEU A 69 5.40 19.84 -10.29
CA LEU A 69 6.25 20.09 -11.46
C LEU A 69 5.65 21.03 -12.50
N ARG A 70 4.32 21.06 -12.65
CA ARG A 70 3.63 21.97 -13.60
C ARG A 70 3.41 23.37 -13.03
N ALA A 71 3.43 23.52 -11.71
CA ALA A 71 3.24 24.81 -11.03
C ALA A 71 4.55 25.57 -10.79
N ALA A 72 5.70 24.93 -11.01
CA ALA A 72 7.04 25.51 -10.92
C ALA A 72 7.55 25.88 -12.32
#